data_AF-A0A496L269-F1
#
_entry.id   AF-A0A496L269-F1
#
_cell.length_a   1.000
_cell.length_b   1.000
_cell.length_c   1.000
_cell.angle_alpha   90.00
_cell.angle_beta   90.00
_cell.angle_gamma   90.00
#
_symmetry.space_group_name_H-M   'P 1'
#
loop_
_entity.id
_entity.type
_entity.pdbx_description
1 polymer ?
#
loop_
_entity_poly.entity_id
_entity_poly.type
_entity_poly.pdbx_seq_one_letter_code
_entity_poly.pdbx_strand_id
1 'polypeptide(L)'
;MKQIRPLLIAFLLVCVSGVYAQNSIADSVRNILRQFQREYGSALSCRLLSVEVDTRRRQVNISLSDQATSIPFHETDIDFLRAKIRRLLPPKQQHYNINIYAGGDNIEKLVPNIYRKHIDKDKTRYAKDIRKSGRYLVRNLSKHTTDIDGGLVGSNIALWHSHGWYYEQRLDRWEWQRARILTTVEDKFTAQIVINYLLPMLENAGAYVFVPRERDIQTDMVICDNDPSWHTSQQGSIYRLSGKRSNIQKRAVVGFAD
;
A
#
# COMPACT_ATOMS: atom_id res chain seq x y z
N MET A 1 -62.32 23.76 34.76
CA MET A 1 -61.44 22.67 34.28
C MET A 1 -60.68 23.19 33.06
N LYS A 2 -59.36 23.40 33.17
CA LYS A 2 -58.54 24.06 32.13
C LYS A 2 -58.29 23.09 30.97
N GLN A 3 -58.63 23.51 29.75
CA GLN A 3 -58.36 22.80 28.51
C GLN A 3 -56.84 22.69 28.28
N ILE A 4 -56.34 21.47 28.17
CA ILE A 4 -54.95 21.18 27.76
C ILE A 4 -54.90 21.26 26.23
N ARG A 5 -54.02 22.12 25.72
CA ARG A 5 -53.88 22.51 24.31
C ARG A 5 -53.44 21.35 23.39
N PRO A 6 -53.86 21.31 22.12
CA PRO A 6 -53.50 20.28 21.13
C PRO A 6 -52.05 20.37 20.59
N LEU A 7 -51.14 21.09 21.27
CA LEU A 7 -49.79 21.37 20.77
C LEU A 7 -48.81 20.18 20.91
N LEU A 8 -49.10 19.23 21.79
CA LEU A 8 -48.22 18.10 22.09
C LEU A 8 -48.29 16.94 21.07
N ILE A 9 -49.40 16.82 20.33
CA ILE A 9 -49.59 15.74 19.34
C ILE A 9 -48.86 16.07 18.02
N ALA A 10 -48.74 17.35 17.65
CA ALA A 10 -48.01 17.77 16.46
C ALA A 10 -46.49 17.59 16.59
N PHE A 11 -45.93 17.72 17.80
CA PHE A 11 -44.49 17.53 18.02
C PHE A 11 -44.08 16.05 17.93
N LEU A 12 -44.94 15.12 18.36
CA LEU A 12 -44.69 13.69 18.24
C LEU A 12 -44.74 13.19 16.77
N LEU A 13 -45.66 13.73 15.95
CA LEU A 13 -45.80 13.35 14.53
C LEU A 13 -44.64 13.85 13.64
N VAL A 14 -44.02 14.99 13.98
CA VAL A 14 -42.84 15.53 13.27
C VAL A 14 -41.58 14.72 13.61
N CYS A 15 -41.43 14.26 14.85
CA CYS A 15 -40.31 13.40 15.25
C CYS A 15 -40.37 12.02 14.57
N VAL A 16 -41.56 11.42 14.48
CA VAL A 16 -41.74 10.09 13.89
C VAL A 16 -41.49 10.09 12.38
N SER A 17 -41.96 11.11 11.65
CA SER A 17 -41.71 11.25 10.21
C SER A 17 -40.23 11.51 9.87
N GLY A 18 -39.51 12.24 10.72
CA GLY A 18 -38.06 12.42 10.60
C GLY A 18 -37.28 11.11 10.73
N VAL A 19 -37.65 10.24 11.68
CA VAL A 19 -36.99 8.95 11.92
C VAL A 19 -37.23 7.96 10.76
N TYR A 20 -38.46 7.87 10.24
CA TYR A 20 -38.75 7.00 9.10
C TYR A 20 -38.05 7.44 7.81
N ALA A 21 -38.00 8.75 7.54
CA ALA A 21 -37.26 9.28 6.40
C ALA A 21 -35.74 9.01 6.51
N GLN A 22 -35.17 9.14 7.71
CA GLN A 22 -33.75 8.89 7.94
C GLN A 22 -33.39 7.40 7.78
N ASN A 23 -34.23 6.49 8.27
CA ASN A 23 -34.04 5.04 8.07
C ASN A 23 -34.11 4.65 6.59
N SER A 24 -35.06 5.21 5.83
CA SER A 24 -35.17 4.97 4.38
C SER A 24 -33.95 5.47 3.58
N ILE A 25 -33.40 6.62 3.97
CA ILE A 25 -32.16 7.15 3.36
C ILE A 25 -30.98 6.24 3.69
N ALA A 26 -30.83 5.82 4.95
CA ALA A 26 -29.75 4.93 5.35
C ALA A 26 -29.77 3.59 4.58
N ASP A 27 -30.95 3.01 4.37
CA ASP A 27 -31.09 1.78 3.56
C ASP A 27 -30.75 2.00 2.09
N SER A 28 -31.15 3.14 1.52
CA SER A 28 -30.81 3.50 0.14
C SER A 28 -29.30 3.73 -0.04
N VAL A 29 -28.66 4.41 0.91
CA VAL A 29 -27.19 4.58 0.94
C VAL A 29 -26.50 3.24 1.08
N ARG A 30 -26.99 2.35 1.95
CA ARG A 30 -26.45 0.99 2.11
C ARG A 30 -26.49 0.21 0.79
N ASN A 31 -27.56 0.36 0.01
CA ASN A 31 -27.68 -0.29 -1.30
C ASN A 31 -26.68 0.27 -2.33
N ILE A 32 -26.45 1.58 -2.35
CA ILE A 32 -25.41 2.20 -3.19
C ILE A 32 -24.03 1.66 -2.81
N LEU A 33 -23.71 1.60 -1.52
CA LEU A 33 -22.41 1.12 -1.05
C LEU A 33 -22.21 -0.37 -1.38
N ARG A 34 -23.26 -1.19 -1.29
CA ARG A 34 -23.22 -2.58 -1.76
C ARG A 34 -23.01 -2.69 -3.26
N GLN A 35 -23.61 -1.81 -4.06
CA GLN A 35 -23.38 -1.77 -5.50
C GLN A 35 -21.93 -1.39 -5.81
N PHE A 36 -21.43 -0.34 -5.18
CA PHE A 36 -20.05 0.12 -5.29
C PHE A 36 -19.05 -0.99 -4.91
N GLN A 37 -19.31 -1.70 -3.82
CA GLN A 37 -18.47 -2.81 -3.37
C GLN A 37 -18.38 -3.95 -4.41
N ARG A 38 -19.45 -4.21 -5.16
CA ARG A 38 -19.42 -5.25 -6.22
C ARG A 38 -18.50 -4.90 -7.37
N GLU A 39 -18.29 -3.61 -7.64
CA GLU A 39 -17.42 -3.13 -8.71
C GLU A 39 -15.92 -3.31 -8.35
N TYR A 40 -15.59 -3.17 -7.07
CA TYR A 40 -14.22 -3.32 -6.54
C TYR A 40 -13.84 -4.76 -6.13
N GLY A 41 -14.77 -5.70 -6.24
CA GLY A 41 -14.59 -7.10 -5.84
C GLY A 41 -14.99 -7.36 -4.38
N SER A 42 -15.48 -8.58 -4.14
CA SER A 42 -16.08 -8.99 -2.86
C SER A 42 -15.13 -8.99 -1.65
N ALA A 43 -13.81 -8.95 -1.89
CA ALA A 43 -12.79 -8.98 -0.84
C ALA A 43 -12.69 -7.66 -0.05
N LEU A 44 -13.12 -6.54 -0.64
CA LEU A 44 -13.12 -5.23 0.02
C LEU A 44 -14.49 -5.00 0.67
N SER A 45 -14.53 -4.55 1.92
CA SER A 45 -15.77 -4.33 2.67
C SER A 45 -16.08 -2.84 2.83
N CYS A 46 -17.28 -2.42 2.43
CA CYS A 46 -17.72 -1.03 2.54
C CYS A 46 -19.10 -0.96 3.21
N ARG A 47 -19.13 -1.03 4.54
CA ARG A 47 -20.39 -1.06 5.31
C ARG A 47 -20.74 0.32 5.87
N LEU A 48 -22.01 0.70 5.72
CA LEU A 48 -22.56 1.88 6.37
C LEU A 48 -22.67 1.69 7.89
N LEU A 49 -22.16 2.65 8.66
CA LEU A 49 -22.33 2.75 10.10
C LEU A 49 -23.43 3.74 10.47
N SER A 50 -23.33 4.98 10.01
CA SER A 50 -24.31 6.03 10.31
C SER A 50 -24.47 7.02 9.15
N VAL A 51 -25.63 7.66 9.10
CA VAL A 51 -25.92 8.82 8.26
C VAL A 51 -26.46 9.91 9.16
N GLU A 52 -25.73 11.01 9.25
CA GLU A 52 -26.06 12.14 10.11
C GLU A 52 -26.25 13.39 9.25
N VAL A 53 -27.37 14.07 9.44
CA VAL A 53 -27.69 15.29 8.71
C VAL A 53 -27.59 16.48 9.68
N ASP A 54 -26.55 17.28 9.52
CA ASP A 54 -26.37 18.53 10.25
C ASP A 54 -27.01 19.68 9.46
N THR A 55 -28.22 20.05 9.87
CA THR A 55 -28.98 21.15 9.26
C THR A 55 -28.40 22.53 9.57
N ARG A 56 -27.67 22.69 10.68
CA ARG A 56 -27.06 23.97 11.07
C ARG A 56 -25.83 24.26 10.20
N ARG A 57 -24.97 23.26 10.01
CA ARG A 57 -23.77 23.36 9.18
C ARG A 57 -24.02 23.08 7.70
N ARG A 58 -25.24 22.64 7.34
CA ARG A 58 -25.64 22.21 5.98
C ARG A 58 -24.74 21.09 5.45
N GLN A 59 -24.56 20.05 6.27
CA GLN A 59 -23.70 18.91 5.97
C GLN A 59 -24.45 17.59 6.13
N VAL A 60 -24.09 16.60 5.31
CA VAL A 60 -24.47 15.20 5.47
C VAL A 60 -23.19 14.42 5.69
N ASN A 61 -23.07 13.81 6.87
CA ASN A 61 -21.92 13.03 7.27
C ASN A 61 -22.28 11.54 7.19
N ILE A 62 -21.54 10.78 6.40
CA ILE A 62 -21.72 9.35 6.21
C ILE A 62 -20.50 8.66 6.81
N SER A 63 -20.74 7.79 7.78
CA SER A 63 -19.68 7.03 8.43
C SER A 63 -19.66 5.61 7.89
N LEU A 64 -18.52 5.19 7.37
CA LEU A 64 -18.27 3.84 6.88
C LEU A 64 -17.45 3.05 7.90
N SER A 65 -17.50 1.72 7.79
CA SER A 65 -16.66 0.82 8.58
C SER A 65 -15.18 1.00 8.26
N ASP A 66 -14.31 0.80 9.26
CA ASP A 66 -12.85 0.95 9.09
C ASP A 66 -12.28 0.08 7.96
N GLN A 67 -12.87 -1.07 7.65
CA GLN A 67 -12.45 -1.91 6.53
C GLN A 67 -12.50 -1.17 5.17
N ALA A 68 -13.29 -0.10 5.05
CA ALA A 68 -13.37 0.72 3.85
C ALA A 68 -12.06 1.50 3.61
N THR A 69 -11.19 1.67 4.61
CA THR A 69 -9.89 2.35 4.41
C THR A 69 -8.95 1.58 3.48
N SER A 70 -9.20 0.29 3.29
CA SER A 70 -8.43 -0.57 2.37
C SER A 70 -8.84 -0.40 0.91
N ILE A 71 -9.91 0.36 0.63
CA ILE A 71 -10.35 0.62 -0.74
C ILE A 71 -9.45 1.71 -1.37
N PRO A 72 -8.86 1.48 -2.55
CA PRO A 72 -8.06 2.48 -3.25
C PRO A 72 -8.97 3.51 -3.94
N PHE A 73 -9.56 4.41 -3.15
CA PHE A 73 -10.47 5.44 -3.67
C PHE A 73 -9.78 6.37 -4.67
N HIS A 74 -10.49 6.63 -5.78
CA HIS A 74 -10.22 7.69 -6.73
C HIS A 74 -11.26 8.80 -6.59
N GLU A 75 -10.95 9.98 -7.11
CA GLU A 75 -11.88 11.11 -7.12
C GLU A 75 -13.22 10.76 -7.80
N THR A 76 -13.16 9.99 -8.88
CA THR A 76 -14.35 9.53 -9.61
C THR A 76 -15.29 8.67 -8.77
N ASP A 77 -14.74 7.87 -7.85
CA ASP A 77 -15.55 7.06 -6.94
C ASP A 77 -16.28 7.93 -5.93
N ILE A 78 -15.57 8.91 -5.38
CA ILE A 78 -16.10 9.85 -4.39
C ILE A 78 -17.20 10.69 -5.02
N ASP A 79 -16.96 11.19 -6.23
CA ASP A 79 -17.93 11.96 -7.00
C ASP A 79 -19.16 11.13 -7.35
N PHE A 80 -18.96 9.88 -7.78
CA PHE A 80 -20.04 8.94 -8.05
C PHE A 80 -20.91 8.72 -6.80
N LEU A 81 -20.28 8.40 -5.66
CA LEU A 81 -20.98 8.18 -4.39
C LEU A 81 -21.76 9.42 -3.98
N ARG A 82 -21.11 10.59 -3.97
CA ARG A 82 -21.74 11.87 -3.64
C ARG A 82 -22.91 12.19 -4.54
N ALA A 83 -22.78 12.01 -5.85
CA ALA A 83 -23.84 12.27 -6.81
C ALA A 83 -25.05 11.34 -6.59
N LYS A 84 -24.81 10.05 -6.33
CA LYS A 84 -25.87 9.07 -6.03
C LYS A 84 -26.57 9.39 -4.73
N ILE A 85 -25.82 9.66 -3.66
CA ILE A 85 -26.35 10.02 -2.34
C ILE A 85 -27.15 11.31 -2.44
N ARG A 86 -26.63 12.34 -3.12
CA ARG A 86 -27.30 13.64 -3.29
C ARG A 86 -28.70 13.50 -3.89
N ARG A 87 -28.88 12.61 -4.86
CA ARG A 87 -30.19 12.36 -5.50
C ARG A 87 -31.22 11.71 -4.56
N LEU A 88 -30.76 11.02 -3.52
CA LEU A 88 -31.62 10.43 -2.50
C LEU A 88 -32.04 11.42 -1.41
N LEU A 89 -31.32 12.54 -1.27
CA LEU A 89 -31.61 13.52 -0.24
C LEU A 89 -32.87 14.33 -0.60
N PRO A 90 -33.67 14.72 0.42
CA PRO A 90 -34.77 15.66 0.25
C PRO A 90 -34.33 16.97 -0.43
N PRO A 91 -35.19 17.65 -1.21
CA PRO A 91 -34.81 18.83 -2.01
C PRO A 91 -34.04 19.90 -1.23
N LYS A 92 -34.46 20.18 0.01
CA LYS A 92 -33.79 21.17 0.89
C LYS A 92 -32.34 20.80 1.26
N GLN A 93 -32.01 19.51 1.22
CA GLN A 93 -30.73 18.95 1.65
C GLN A 93 -29.82 18.57 0.46
N GLN A 94 -30.32 18.62 -0.78
CA GLN A 94 -29.51 18.29 -1.97
C GLN A 94 -28.31 19.23 -2.16
N HIS A 95 -28.42 20.46 -1.67
CA HIS A 95 -27.34 21.46 -1.69
C HIS A 95 -26.38 21.34 -0.51
N TYR A 96 -26.56 20.37 0.39
CA TYR A 96 -25.65 20.20 1.53
C TYR A 96 -24.32 19.61 1.06
N ASN A 97 -23.26 19.91 1.83
CA ASN A 97 -21.98 19.27 1.61
C ASN A 97 -22.03 17.81 2.11
N ILE A 98 -21.59 16.87 1.28
CA ILE A 98 -21.63 15.43 1.60
C ILE A 98 -20.21 14.98 1.94
N ASN A 99 -20.00 14.64 3.21
CA ASN A 99 -18.75 14.12 3.72
C ASN A 99 -18.90 12.62 3.97
N ILE A 100 -17.92 11.84 3.53
CA ILE A 100 -17.89 10.39 3.71
C ILE A 100 -16.62 10.07 4.48
N TYR A 101 -16.75 9.36 5.59
CA TYR A 101 -15.67 9.07 6.52
C TYR A 101 -15.41 7.57 6.62
N ALA A 102 -14.14 7.18 6.74
CA ALA A 102 -13.69 5.82 7.04
C ALA A 102 -12.43 5.88 7.89
N GLY A 103 -12.32 5.05 8.94
CA GLY A 103 -11.15 5.07 9.83
C GLY A 103 -10.89 6.40 10.53
N GLY A 104 -11.95 7.20 10.75
CA GLY A 104 -11.87 8.52 11.40
C GLY A 104 -11.53 9.69 10.46
N ASP A 105 -11.17 9.45 9.21
CA ASP A 105 -10.82 10.49 8.24
C ASP A 105 -11.82 10.54 7.07
N ASN A 106 -11.95 11.71 6.43
CA ASN A 106 -12.72 11.83 5.19
C ASN A 106 -12.02 11.02 4.09
N ILE A 107 -12.77 10.23 3.31
CA ILE A 107 -12.23 9.35 2.28
C ILE A 107 -11.45 10.09 1.18
N GLU A 108 -11.65 11.40 1.00
CA GLU A 108 -10.80 12.24 0.13
C GLU A 108 -9.33 12.20 0.56
N LYS A 109 -9.05 12.10 1.85
CA LYS A 109 -7.68 11.93 2.36
C LYS A 109 -7.09 10.59 1.95
N LEU A 110 -7.91 9.57 1.72
CA LEU A 110 -7.43 8.25 1.32
C LEU A 110 -6.98 8.23 -0.15
N VAL A 111 -7.37 9.22 -0.96
CA VAL A 111 -6.91 9.37 -2.35
C VAL A 111 -5.42 9.74 -2.35
N PRO A 112 -4.52 8.93 -2.97
CA PRO A 112 -3.12 9.28 -3.12
C PRO A 112 -2.90 10.55 -3.97
N ASN A 113 -1.89 11.35 -3.63
CA ASN A 113 -1.61 12.63 -4.32
C ASN A 113 -1.40 12.50 -5.83
N ILE A 114 -0.91 11.34 -6.30
CA ILE A 114 -0.69 11.06 -7.73
C ILE A 114 -2.01 10.94 -8.50
N TYR A 115 -3.10 10.54 -7.83
CA TYR A 115 -4.42 10.36 -8.43
C TYR A 115 -5.36 11.55 -8.18
N ARG A 116 -4.91 12.57 -7.44
CA ARG A 116 -5.68 13.79 -7.21
C ARG A 116 -5.56 14.74 -8.40
N LYS A 117 -6.69 15.13 -8.97
CA LYS A 117 -6.82 16.09 -10.07
C LYS A 117 -7.43 17.40 -9.58
N HIS A 118 -8.56 17.31 -8.88
CA HIS A 118 -9.30 18.49 -8.39
C HIS A 118 -9.35 18.59 -6.86
N ILE A 119 -9.09 17.50 -6.14
CA ILE A 119 -8.84 17.54 -4.71
C ILE A 119 -7.43 18.10 -4.49
N ASP A 120 -7.28 19.05 -3.57
CA ASP A 120 -5.98 19.60 -3.23
C ASP A 120 -4.99 18.51 -2.81
N LYS A 121 -3.75 18.61 -3.30
CA LYS A 121 -2.69 17.68 -2.92
C LYS A 121 -2.31 17.90 -1.45
N ASP A 122 -2.20 16.80 -0.70
CA ASP A 122 -1.75 16.83 0.69
C ASP A 122 -0.24 17.08 0.73
N LYS A 123 0.15 18.33 1.04
CA LYS A 123 1.55 18.75 1.08
C LYS A 123 2.36 18.04 2.17
N THR A 124 1.71 17.50 3.21
CA THR A 124 2.39 16.75 4.28
C THR A 124 2.93 15.41 3.81
N ARG A 125 2.42 14.90 2.69
CA ARG A 125 2.86 13.65 2.05
C ARG A 125 3.96 13.86 1.02
N TYR A 126 4.33 15.11 0.73
CA TYR A 126 5.50 15.32 -0.10
C TYR A 126 6.73 14.86 0.66
N ALA A 127 7.64 14.23 -0.08
CA ALA A 127 8.98 14.04 0.43
C ALA A 127 9.49 15.42 0.88
N LYS A 128 10.05 15.49 2.08
CA LYS A 128 10.84 16.66 2.48
C LYS A 128 11.91 16.85 1.40
N ASP A 129 12.36 18.08 1.19
CA ASP A 129 13.46 18.36 0.27
C ASP A 129 14.74 17.71 0.79
N ILE A 130 14.88 16.41 0.52
CA ILE A 130 16.11 15.66 0.67
C ILE A 130 16.90 16.09 -0.55
N ARG A 131 17.76 17.10 -0.36
CA ARG A 131 18.70 17.55 -1.39
C ARG A 131 19.29 16.31 -2.04
N LYS A 132 18.86 16.01 -3.26
CA LYS A 132 19.39 14.88 -4.01
C LYS A 132 20.87 15.15 -4.14
N SER A 133 21.71 14.29 -3.55
CA SER A 133 23.16 14.48 -3.61
C SER A 133 23.65 14.59 -5.06
N GLY A 134 22.87 14.10 -6.04
CA GLY A 134 23.21 14.08 -7.47
C GLY A 134 24.34 13.11 -7.80
N ARG A 135 24.95 12.49 -6.79
CA ARG A 135 26.09 11.59 -6.90
C ARG A 135 25.59 10.16 -6.87
N TYR A 136 25.55 9.52 -8.03
CA TYR A 136 25.34 8.08 -8.14
C TYR A 136 26.60 7.38 -7.60
N LEU A 137 26.44 6.49 -6.63
CA LEU A 137 27.52 5.56 -6.30
C LEU A 137 27.66 4.52 -7.42
N VAL A 138 26.51 4.06 -7.93
CA VAL A 138 26.41 3.16 -9.08
C VAL A 138 25.20 3.59 -9.92
N ARG A 139 25.30 3.49 -11.25
CA ARG A 139 24.22 3.82 -12.17
C ARG A 139 24.03 2.70 -13.18
N ASN A 140 22.81 2.18 -13.28
CA ASN A 140 22.45 1.25 -14.34
C ASN A 140 22.25 2.03 -15.65
N LEU A 141 23.12 1.78 -16.64
CA LEU A 141 23.08 2.46 -17.95
C LEU A 141 22.14 1.78 -18.96
N SER A 142 21.79 0.50 -18.73
CA SER A 142 20.93 -0.26 -19.65
C SER A 142 19.44 0.00 -19.39
N LYS A 143 19.10 0.62 -18.26
CA LYS A 143 17.72 0.92 -17.86
C LYS A 143 17.44 2.40 -18.04
N HIS A 144 16.35 2.75 -18.72
CA HIS A 144 15.88 4.13 -18.91
C HIS A 144 15.32 4.79 -17.62
N THR A 145 15.90 4.48 -16.46
CA THR A 145 15.52 5.04 -15.15
C THR A 145 16.22 6.38 -14.87
N THR A 146 17.00 6.93 -15.80
CA THR A 146 17.79 8.15 -15.60
C THR A 146 16.97 9.43 -15.70
N ASP A 147 15.78 9.39 -16.30
CA ASP A 147 15.01 10.59 -16.68
C ASP A 147 13.67 10.70 -15.93
N ILE A 148 13.58 10.11 -14.73
CA ILE A 148 12.35 10.14 -13.92
C ILE A 148 12.30 11.44 -13.11
N ASP A 149 11.56 12.42 -13.62
CA ASP A 149 11.27 13.64 -12.90
C ASP A 149 10.42 13.36 -11.64
N GLY A 150 10.73 14.04 -10.53
CA GLY A 150 10.10 13.80 -9.23
C GLY A 150 10.35 12.42 -8.61
N GLY A 151 11.14 11.55 -9.26
CA GLY A 151 11.50 10.22 -8.76
C GLY A 151 12.65 10.22 -7.76
N LEU A 152 13.23 9.04 -7.53
CA LEU A 152 14.39 8.81 -6.66
C LEU A 152 15.73 8.82 -7.42
N VAL A 153 15.75 9.24 -8.68
CA VAL A 153 16.98 9.41 -9.49
C VAL A 153 18.06 10.16 -8.70
N GLY A 154 19.25 9.56 -8.61
CA GLY A 154 20.40 10.11 -7.88
C GLY A 154 20.38 9.85 -6.38
N SER A 155 19.40 9.11 -5.86
CA SER A 155 19.33 8.70 -4.46
C SER A 155 20.07 7.38 -4.25
N ASN A 156 20.84 7.31 -3.16
CA ASN A 156 21.45 6.09 -2.68
C ASN A 156 20.75 5.70 -1.38
N ILE A 157 20.10 4.53 -1.34
CA ILE A 157 19.34 4.06 -0.18
C ILE A 157 20.01 2.82 0.37
N ALA A 158 20.31 2.78 1.66
CA ALA A 158 20.69 1.55 2.33
C ALA A 158 19.48 0.96 3.05
N LEU A 159 19.08 -0.25 2.67
CA LEU A 159 17.81 -0.86 3.07
C LEU A 159 18.05 -2.21 3.75
N TRP A 160 17.67 -2.30 5.03
CA TRP A 160 17.72 -3.53 5.83
C TRP A 160 16.34 -4.17 5.89
N HIS A 161 16.24 -5.40 5.40
CA HIS A 161 14.97 -6.10 5.27
C HIS A 161 14.66 -7.02 6.46
N SER A 162 14.56 -6.42 7.65
CA SER A 162 14.47 -7.08 8.98
C SER A 162 15.81 -7.56 9.53
N HIS A 163 15.75 -8.35 10.61
CA HIS A 163 16.88 -8.97 11.27
C HIS A 163 17.42 -10.15 10.45
N GLY A 164 18.55 -10.69 10.91
CA GLY A 164 19.26 -11.79 10.28
C GLY A 164 19.33 -13.02 11.19
N TRP A 165 19.87 -14.10 10.65
CA TRP A 165 20.24 -15.24 11.46
C TRP A 165 21.43 -14.82 12.32
N TYR A 166 21.24 -14.78 13.64
CA TYR A 166 22.28 -14.35 14.58
C TYR A 166 22.64 -15.50 15.52
N TYR A 167 23.82 -15.40 16.12
CA TYR A 167 24.31 -16.39 17.07
C TYR A 167 23.97 -15.95 18.49
N GLU A 168 23.16 -16.74 19.19
CA GLU A 168 22.81 -16.53 20.59
C GLU A 168 23.79 -17.29 21.46
N GLN A 169 24.69 -16.56 22.12
CA GLN A 169 25.82 -17.12 22.87
C GLN A 169 25.35 -18.02 24.02
N ARG A 170 24.29 -17.64 24.74
CA ARG A 170 23.83 -18.40 25.91
C ARG A 170 23.23 -19.76 25.53
N LEU A 171 22.69 -19.86 24.32
CA LEU A 171 22.08 -21.07 23.78
C LEU A 171 23.04 -21.85 22.87
N ASP A 172 24.26 -21.34 22.67
CA ASP A 172 25.29 -21.89 21.78
C ASP A 172 24.73 -22.31 20.42
N ARG A 173 23.89 -21.45 19.83
CA ARG A 173 23.23 -21.76 18.55
C ARG A 173 22.90 -20.53 17.74
N TRP A 174 22.78 -20.75 16.43
CA TRP A 174 22.24 -19.77 15.51
C TRP A 174 20.72 -19.81 15.52
N GLU A 175 20.06 -18.66 15.71
CA GLU A 175 18.60 -18.56 15.68
C GLU A 175 18.09 -17.26 15.05
N TRP A 176 16.79 -17.26 14.75
CA TRP A 176 16.07 -16.06 14.34
C TRP A 176 15.65 -15.29 15.59
N GLN A 177 15.58 -13.96 15.52
CA GLN A 177 15.25 -13.14 16.70
C GLN A 177 13.81 -13.39 17.17
N ARG A 178 12.93 -13.75 16.25
CA ARG A 178 11.51 -13.99 16.53
C ARG A 178 11.19 -15.47 16.42
N ALA A 179 10.31 -15.91 17.32
CA ALA A 179 9.82 -17.28 17.32
C ALA A 179 9.05 -17.58 16.02
N ARG A 180 9.01 -18.86 15.65
CA ARG A 180 8.18 -19.33 14.54
C ARG A 180 6.71 -19.25 14.95
N ILE A 181 5.94 -18.42 14.27
CA ILE A 181 4.50 -18.25 14.52
C ILE A 181 3.77 -18.71 13.25
N LEU A 182 2.81 -19.61 13.39
CA LEU A 182 1.98 -20.11 12.28
C LEU A 182 2.82 -20.53 11.07
N THR A 183 3.87 -21.32 11.32
CA THR A 183 4.87 -21.79 10.33
C THR A 183 5.67 -20.71 9.59
N THR A 184 5.51 -19.43 9.95
CA THR A 184 6.28 -18.32 9.40
C THR A 184 7.47 -17.94 10.28
N VAL A 185 8.52 -17.40 9.64
CA VAL A 185 9.65 -16.73 10.32
C VAL A 185 9.61 -15.27 9.86
N GLU A 186 9.33 -14.35 10.77
CA GLU A 186 9.21 -12.91 10.48
C GLU A 186 10.41 -12.37 9.71
N ASP A 187 11.62 -12.72 10.15
CA ASP A 187 12.91 -12.33 9.54
C ASP A 187 13.04 -12.74 8.06
N LYS A 188 12.39 -13.84 7.67
CA LYS A 188 12.35 -14.32 6.28
C LYS A 188 11.20 -13.70 5.50
N PHE A 189 10.04 -13.57 6.13
CA PHE A 189 8.85 -13.01 5.52
C PHE A 189 9.04 -11.55 5.10
N THR A 190 9.62 -10.73 5.99
CA THR A 190 9.94 -9.34 5.66
C THR A 190 10.98 -9.24 4.55
N ALA A 191 12.00 -10.11 4.57
CA ALA A 191 13.00 -10.19 3.49
C ALA A 191 12.35 -10.47 2.14
N GLN A 192 11.42 -11.43 2.08
CA GLN A 192 10.68 -11.76 0.87
C GLN A 192 9.87 -10.58 0.35
N ILE A 193 9.19 -9.82 1.22
CA ILE A 193 8.42 -8.63 0.81
C ILE A 193 9.36 -7.55 0.26
N VAL A 194 10.46 -7.26 0.97
CA VAL A 194 11.37 -6.19 0.59
C VAL A 194 12.06 -6.51 -0.74
N ILE A 195 12.60 -7.72 -0.90
CA ILE A 195 13.35 -8.10 -2.10
C ILE A 195 12.43 -8.16 -3.32
N ASN A 196 11.23 -8.72 -3.20
CA ASN A 196 10.35 -8.95 -4.35
C ASN A 196 9.48 -7.74 -4.73
N TYR A 197 9.22 -6.82 -3.81
CA TYR A 197 8.31 -5.71 -4.05
C TYR A 197 8.95 -4.35 -3.80
N LEU A 198 9.41 -4.08 -2.58
CA LEU A 198 9.88 -2.74 -2.22
C LEU A 198 11.14 -2.34 -2.99
N LEU A 199 12.09 -3.27 -3.12
CA LEU A 199 13.35 -3.04 -3.80
C LEU A 199 13.13 -2.72 -5.30
N PRO A 200 12.38 -3.53 -6.07
CA PRO A 200 11.97 -3.15 -7.43
C PRO A 200 11.26 -1.80 -7.51
N MET A 201 10.38 -1.46 -6.57
CA MET A 201 9.68 -0.17 -6.57
C MET A 201 10.66 1.01 -6.43
N LEU A 202 11.62 0.91 -5.50
CA LEU A 202 12.63 1.96 -5.28
C LEU A 202 13.58 2.09 -6.48
N GLU A 203 14.02 0.97 -7.04
CA GLU A 203 14.92 0.97 -8.20
C GLU A 203 14.21 1.42 -9.49
N ASN A 204 12.94 1.06 -9.67
CA ASN A 204 12.11 1.57 -10.76
C ASN A 204 11.83 3.07 -10.61
N ALA A 205 11.82 3.60 -9.39
CA ALA A 205 11.76 5.03 -9.15
C ALA A 205 13.11 5.74 -9.38
N GLY A 206 14.20 5.01 -9.67
CA GLY A 206 15.51 5.55 -10.01
C GLY A 206 16.54 5.59 -8.87
N ALA A 207 16.22 5.02 -7.70
CA ALA A 207 17.20 4.89 -6.62
C ALA A 207 18.21 3.78 -6.93
N TYR A 208 19.43 3.93 -6.42
CA TYR A 208 20.33 2.80 -6.20
C TYR A 208 20.17 2.32 -4.76
N VAL A 209 19.88 1.02 -4.57
CA VAL A 209 19.57 0.47 -3.24
C VAL A 209 20.63 -0.55 -2.81
N PHE A 210 21.30 -0.27 -1.71
CA PHE A 210 22.17 -1.23 -1.03
C PHE A 210 21.33 -2.12 -0.12
N VAL A 211 21.61 -3.42 -0.18
CA VAL A 211 21.06 -4.39 0.76
C VAL A 211 22.23 -5.11 1.46
N PRO A 212 22.12 -5.40 2.76
CA PRO A 212 23.19 -6.01 3.54
C PRO A 212 23.31 -7.53 3.34
N ARG A 213 22.36 -8.14 2.61
CA ARG A 213 22.30 -9.57 2.34
C ARG A 213 22.11 -9.78 0.85
N GLU A 214 22.55 -10.95 0.38
CA GLU A 214 22.36 -11.38 -1.00
C GLU A 214 20.89 -11.33 -1.41
N ARG A 215 20.63 -10.82 -2.62
CA ARG A 215 19.27 -10.69 -3.16
C ARG A 215 18.82 -11.99 -3.79
N ASP A 216 19.77 -12.70 -4.40
CA ASP A 216 19.52 -13.99 -5.02
C ASP A 216 19.48 -15.09 -3.96
N ILE A 217 18.37 -15.83 -3.94
CA ILE A 217 18.19 -16.99 -3.06
C ILE A 217 18.68 -18.29 -3.70
N GLN A 218 19.15 -18.23 -4.95
CA GLN A 218 19.77 -19.36 -5.62
C GLN A 218 21.00 -19.81 -4.85
N THR A 219 21.01 -21.09 -4.50
CA THR A 219 22.12 -21.71 -3.76
C THR A 219 23.27 -22.12 -4.66
N ASP A 220 23.04 -22.15 -5.97
CA ASP A 220 24.05 -22.49 -6.95
C ASP A 220 24.89 -21.26 -7.27
N MET A 221 26.19 -21.34 -6.99
CA MET A 221 27.14 -20.29 -7.36
C MET A 221 27.77 -20.66 -8.70
N VAL A 222 27.63 -19.76 -9.67
CA VAL A 222 28.33 -19.83 -10.95
C VAL A 222 29.31 -18.67 -11.00
N ILE A 223 30.60 -18.99 -11.07
CA ILE A 223 31.65 -17.98 -11.25
C ILE A 223 32.06 -18.07 -12.71
N CYS A 224 31.88 -16.98 -13.45
CA CYS A 224 32.31 -16.85 -14.84
C CYS A 224 33.55 -15.95 -14.87
N ASP A 225 34.63 -16.44 -15.46
CA ASP A 225 35.76 -15.60 -15.81
C ASP A 225 35.40 -14.78 -17.06
N ASN A 226 35.65 -13.47 -17.00
CA ASN A 226 35.40 -12.57 -18.13
C ASN A 226 36.60 -12.48 -19.08
N ASP A 227 37.74 -13.07 -18.70
CA ASP A 227 38.91 -13.12 -19.55
C ASP A 227 38.80 -14.27 -20.58
N PRO A 228 39.27 -14.05 -21.82
CA PRO A 228 39.35 -15.12 -22.80
C PRO A 228 40.34 -16.18 -22.29
N SER A 229 39.98 -17.47 -22.40
CA SER A 229 40.89 -18.56 -22.01
C SER A 229 42.19 -18.42 -22.79
N TRP A 230 43.30 -18.17 -22.09
CA TRP A 230 44.61 -18.12 -22.71
C TRP A 230 44.90 -19.51 -23.31
N HIS A 231 44.98 -19.56 -24.64
CA HIS A 231 45.47 -20.71 -25.42
C HIS A 231 44.58 -21.98 -25.51
N THR A 232 43.25 -21.87 -25.53
CA THR A 232 42.40 -22.98 -25.99
C THR A 232 41.27 -22.51 -26.89
N SER A 233 40.96 -23.29 -27.94
CA SER A 233 39.84 -23.07 -28.87
C SER A 233 38.45 -23.32 -28.25
N GLN A 234 38.36 -23.44 -26.92
CA GLN A 234 37.12 -23.66 -26.19
C GLN A 234 36.66 -22.36 -25.53
N GLN A 235 35.40 -22.00 -25.79
CA GLN A 235 34.77 -20.80 -25.26
C GLN A 235 34.35 -21.02 -23.80
N GLY A 236 35.14 -20.50 -22.86
CA GLY A 236 34.77 -20.30 -21.46
C GLY A 236 34.72 -21.57 -20.59
N SER A 237 35.11 -21.42 -19.32
CA SER A 237 34.98 -22.43 -18.27
C SER A 237 33.77 -22.08 -17.39
N ILE A 238 32.87 -23.04 -17.16
CA ILE A 238 31.72 -22.87 -16.24
C ILE A 238 32.06 -23.60 -14.93
N TYR A 239 32.19 -22.84 -13.84
CA TYR A 239 32.25 -23.40 -12.49
C TYR A 239 30.84 -23.49 -11.89
N ARG A 240 30.45 -24.65 -11.35
CA ARG A 240 29.18 -24.82 -10.63
C ARG A 240 29.43 -25.47 -9.27
N LEU A 241 29.10 -24.75 -8.20
CA LEU A 241 29.08 -25.30 -6.84
C LEU A 241 27.64 -25.71 -6.49
N SER A 242 27.40 -26.95 -6.05
CA SER A 242 26.11 -27.36 -5.48
C SER A 242 26.26 -28.11 -4.14
N GLY A 243 25.30 -27.89 -3.22
CA GLY A 243 25.15 -28.64 -1.97
C GLY A 243 25.55 -27.93 -0.67
N LYS A 244 25.10 -28.47 0.48
CA LYS A 244 25.30 -27.91 1.83
C LYS A 244 26.57 -28.35 2.57
N ARG A 245 27.37 -29.26 2.00
CA ARG A 245 28.69 -29.66 2.50
C ARG A 245 29.52 -30.12 1.31
N SER A 246 30.62 -29.42 1.08
CA SER A 246 31.85 -29.84 0.37
C SER A 246 31.78 -31.19 -0.34
N ASN A 247 31.25 -31.21 -1.56
CA ASN A 247 31.64 -32.19 -2.57
C ASN A 247 31.97 -31.40 -3.84
N ILE A 248 33.19 -30.87 -3.86
CA ILE A 248 33.75 -30.20 -5.03
C ILE A 248 33.89 -31.26 -6.13
N GLN A 249 32.97 -31.31 -7.08
CA GLN A 249 33.24 -32.01 -8.33
C GLN A 249 34.23 -31.17 -9.14
N LYS A 250 35.53 -31.42 -8.93
CA LYS A 250 36.57 -30.99 -9.87
C LYS A 250 36.42 -31.83 -11.13
N ARG A 251 35.60 -31.40 -12.08
CA ARG A 251 35.87 -31.78 -13.47
C ARG A 251 37.08 -30.96 -13.89
N ALA A 252 38.16 -31.65 -14.23
CA ALA A 252 39.36 -31.03 -14.78
C ALA A 252 38.99 -30.42 -16.15
N VAL A 253 38.66 -29.14 -16.13
CA VAL A 253 38.69 -28.27 -17.31
C VAL A 253 39.40 -26.99 -16.87
N VAL A 254 40.33 -26.57 -17.71
CA VAL A 254 41.38 -25.58 -17.47
C VAL A 254 40.85 -24.26 -16.88
N GLY A 255 41.43 -23.90 -15.72
CA GLY A 255 41.81 -22.56 -15.23
C GLY A 255 40.73 -21.51 -14.93
N PHE A 256 40.61 -21.15 -13.65
CA PHE A 256 40.60 -19.73 -13.26
C PHE A 256 42.04 -19.23 -13.41
N ALA A 257 42.24 -17.98 -13.82
CA ALA A 257 43.55 -17.35 -13.68
C ALA A 257 43.93 -17.31 -12.18
N ASP A 258 45.13 -17.78 -11.86
CA ASP A 258 45.82 -17.48 -10.59
C ASP A 258 46.26 -16.01 -10.55
#